data_AF-A0A7Y3DRK8-F1
#
_entry.id   AF-A0A7Y3DRK8-F1
#
_cell.length_a   1.000
_cell.length_b   1.000
_cell.length_c   1.000
_cell.angle_alpha   90.00
_cell.angle_beta   90.00
_cell.angle_gamma   90.00
#
_symmetry.space_group_name_H-M   'P 1'
#
loop_
_entity.id
_entity.type
_entity.pdbx_description
1 polymer ?
#
loop_
_entity_poly.entity_id
_entity_poly.type
_entity_poly.pdbx_seq_one_letter_code
_entity_poly.pdbx_strand_id
1 'polypeptide(L)'
;LLNRKSQLIRQYDGNNRSNRSLLDNVSELKFKYLGADNQETSNLDAIRTVEISLTVKESSGRGQFMSRTYSTRVICRNLGLH
;
A
#
# COMPACT_ATOMS: atom_id res chain seq x y z
N LEU A 1 -5.28 8.61 -26.34
CA LEU A 1 -3.92 8.43 -25.80
C LEU A 1 -3.90 8.84 -24.33
N LEU A 2 -4.14 7.91 -23.40
CA LEU A 2 -4.13 8.20 -21.95
C LEU A 2 -2.84 7.64 -21.34
N ASN A 3 -1.85 8.52 -21.19
CA ASN A 3 -0.70 8.27 -20.33
C ASN A 3 -1.09 8.72 -18.91
N ARG A 4 -1.50 7.80 -18.05
CA ARG A 4 -1.57 8.05 -16.60
C ARG A 4 -0.54 7.19 -15.91
N LYS A 5 0.71 7.65 -15.90
CA LYS A 5 1.61 7.38 -14.78
C LYS A 5 0.97 7.99 -13.53
N SER A 6 0.18 7.21 -12.80
CA SER A 6 -0.25 7.56 -11.45
C SER A 6 0.96 7.42 -10.53
N GLN A 7 1.86 8.41 -10.57
CA GLN A 7 2.82 8.59 -9.50
C GLN A 7 2.03 8.94 -8.24
N LEU A 8 2.26 8.18 -7.18
CA LEU A 8 1.78 8.51 -5.84
C LEU A 8 2.27 9.93 -5.49
N ILE A 9 1.37 10.90 -5.54
CA ILE A 9 1.67 12.27 -5.14
C ILE A 9 1.84 12.23 -3.62
N ARG A 10 3.07 12.41 -3.14
CA ARG A 10 3.31 12.75 -1.73
C ARG A 10 2.74 14.15 -1.50
N GLN A 11 1.51 14.24 -1.01
CA GLN A 11 1.02 15.48 -0.43
C GLN A 11 1.80 15.73 0.86
N TYR A 12 2.65 16.74 0.85
CA TYR A 12 3.25 17.32 2.04
C TYR A 12 2.21 18.30 2.62
N ASP A 13 1.13 17.77 3.18
CA ASP A 13 0.13 18.63 3.84
C ASP A 13 0.43 18.63 5.34
N GLY A 14 0.95 19.77 5.81
CA GLY A 14 1.20 20.00 7.21
C GLY A 14 -0.12 19.98 7.97
N ASN A 15 -0.39 18.86 8.64
CA ASN A 15 -1.42 18.72 9.67
C ASN A 15 -2.89 18.98 9.25
N ASN A 16 -3.22 18.89 7.97
CA ASN A 16 -4.62 18.86 7.54
C ASN A 16 -5.08 17.41 7.39
N ARG A 17 -5.86 16.90 8.35
CA ARG A 17 -6.53 15.58 8.24
C ARG A 17 -7.65 15.68 7.21
N SER A 18 -7.29 15.75 5.93
CA SER A 18 -8.27 15.64 4.86
C SER A 18 -8.80 14.20 4.86
N ASN A 19 -10.10 14.01 5.08
CA ASN A 19 -10.78 12.71 4.93
C ASN A 19 -10.93 12.32 3.45
N ARG A 20 -9.99 12.75 2.61
CA ARG A 20 -10.03 12.53 1.17
C ARG A 20 -9.58 11.11 0.88
N SER A 21 -10.45 10.35 0.21
CA SER A 21 -10.07 9.06 -0.36
C SER A 21 -8.85 9.22 -1.28
N LEU A 22 -7.79 8.45 -1.03
CA LEU A 22 -6.62 8.41 -1.91
C LEU A 22 -6.88 7.52 -3.13
N LEU A 23 -7.69 6.46 -2.95
CA LEU A 23 -8.01 5.45 -3.96
C LEU A 23 -9.41 4.89 -3.67
N ASP A 24 -10.19 4.71 -4.74
CA ASP A 24 -11.53 4.16 -4.65
C ASP A 24 -11.53 2.65 -4.93
N ASN A 25 -12.65 1.98 -4.63
CA ASN A 25 -12.90 0.57 -4.96
C ASN A 25 -11.85 -0.43 -4.41
N VAL A 26 -11.22 -0.08 -3.29
CA VAL A 26 -10.31 -0.97 -2.57
C VAL A 26 -11.13 -2.07 -1.89
N SER A 27 -10.89 -3.32 -2.27
CA SER A 27 -11.53 -4.47 -1.65
C SER A 27 -10.66 -5.13 -0.58
N GLU A 28 -9.33 -4.90 -0.61
CA GLU A 28 -8.41 -5.45 0.38
C GLU A 28 -7.14 -4.61 0.50
N LEU A 29 -6.66 -4.42 1.72
CA LEU A 29 -5.35 -3.83 2.03
C LEU A 29 -4.66 -4.69 3.08
N LYS A 30 -3.46 -5.18 2.77
CA LYS A 30 -2.65 -6.06 3.62
C LYS A 30 -1.26 -5.49 3.83
N PHE A 31 -0.74 -5.72 5.04
CA PHE A 31 0.63 -5.42 5.42
C PHE A 31 1.30 -6.71 5.88
N LYS A 32 2.49 -6.97 5.33
CA LYS A 32 3.36 -8.07 5.78
C LYS A 32 4.67 -7.47 6.29
N TYR A 33 5.02 -7.80 7.52
CA TYR A 33 6.22 -7.28 8.18
C TYR A 33 7.35 -8.28 8.03
N LEU A 34 8.46 -7.84 7.46
CA LEU A 34 9.58 -8.71 7.10
C LEU A 34 10.84 -8.33 7.88
N GLY A 35 11.55 -9.35 8.34
CA GLY A 35 12.86 -9.27 8.98
C GLY A 35 14.00 -8.98 8.01
N ALA A 36 15.23 -8.94 8.53
CA ALA A 36 16.45 -8.78 7.72
C ALA A 36 16.70 -9.94 6.74
N ASP A 37 16.15 -11.12 7.05
CA ASP A 37 16.18 -12.33 6.24
C ASP A 37 15.03 -12.42 5.22
N ASN A 38 14.24 -11.35 5.08
CA ASN A 38 13.00 -11.31 4.30
C ASN A 38 11.91 -12.30 4.72
N GLN A 39 12.00 -12.88 5.93
CA GLN A 39 10.93 -13.70 6.47
C GLN A 39 9.92 -12.87 7.24
N GLU A 40 8.68 -13.36 7.29
CA GLU A 40 7.65 -12.71 8.07
C GLU A 40 8.00 -12.76 9.56
N THR A 41 7.81 -11.64 10.26
CA THR A 41 8.10 -11.55 11.67
C THR A 41 7.06 -10.73 12.40
N SER A 42 6.73 -11.16 13.62
CA SER A 42 5.95 -10.40 14.59
C SER A 42 6.83 -9.67 15.60
N ASN A 43 8.15 -9.91 15.59
CA ASN A 43 9.09 -9.20 16.44
C ASN A 43 9.33 -7.79 15.87
N LEU A 44 8.85 -6.77 16.59
CA LEU A 44 8.93 -5.36 16.21
C LEU A 44 10.37 -4.91 15.93
N ASP A 45 11.32 -5.30 16.79
CA ASP A 45 12.73 -4.90 16.66
C ASP A 45 13.42 -5.52 15.44
N ALA A 46 12.87 -6.64 14.95
CA ALA A 46 13.37 -7.34 13.79
C ALA A 46 12.84 -6.76 12.46
N ILE A 47 11.78 -5.95 12.46
CA ILE A 47 11.15 -5.45 11.22
C ILE A 47 12.12 -4.54 10.46
N ARG A 48 12.42 -4.92 9.21
CA ARG A 48 13.27 -4.15 8.28
C ARG A 48 12.56 -3.74 7.00
N THR A 49 11.49 -4.43 6.63
CA THR A 49 10.72 -4.13 5.42
C THR A 49 9.24 -4.33 5.69
N VAL A 50 8.39 -3.49 5.09
CA VAL A 50 6.94 -3.72 5.01
C VAL A 50 6.59 -3.98 3.55
N GLU A 51 5.96 -5.11 3.29
CA GLU A 51 5.28 -5.36 2.02
C GLU A 51 3.82 -4.91 2.13
N ILE A 52 3.43 -4.01 1.25
CA ILE A 52 2.09 -3.43 1.17
C ILE A 52 1.42 -4.03 -0.05
N SER A 53 0.28 -4.68 0.16
CA SER A 53 -0.52 -5.26 -0.91
C SER A 53 -1.92 -4.66 -0.92
N LEU A 54 -2.34 -4.15 -2.07
CA LEU A 54 -3.63 -3.50 -2.28
C LEU A 54 -4.38 -4.21 -3.40
N THR A 55 -5.61 -4.64 -3.13
CA THR A 55 -6.52 -5.17 -4.15
C THR A 55 -7.61 -4.16 -4.46
N VAL A 56 -7.72 -3.80 -5.73
CA VAL A 56 -8.77 -2.93 -6.27
C VAL A 56 -9.73 -3.78 -7.11
N LYS A 57 -11.04 -3.55 -6.97
CA LYS A 57 -12.08 -4.27 -7.71
C LYS A 57 -12.99 -3.28 -8.44
N GLU A 58 -12.91 -3.23 -9.77
CA GLU A 58 -13.68 -2.30 -10.60
C GLU A 58 -14.62 -3.03 -11.56
N SER A 59 -15.67 -2.34 -12.01
CA SER A 59 -16.56 -2.86 -13.06
C SER A 59 -15.82 -2.92 -14.39
N SER A 60 -15.82 -4.10 -15.03
CA SER A 60 -15.27 -4.30 -16.37
C SER A 60 -16.33 -4.18 -17.47
N GLY A 61 -17.54 -3.78 -17.11
CA GLY A 61 -18.71 -3.73 -18.00
C GLY A 61 -19.51 -5.04 -17.99
N ARG A 62 -20.75 -5.00 -18.52
CA ARG A 62 -21.67 -6.16 -18.59
C ARG A 62 -21.91 -6.88 -17.25
N GLY A 63 -21.90 -6.13 -16.15
CA GLY A 63 -22.10 -6.67 -14.80
C GLY A 63 -20.93 -7.50 -14.26
N GLN A 64 -19.80 -7.52 -14.96
CA GLN A 64 -18.60 -8.22 -14.53
C GLN A 64 -17.67 -7.28 -13.74
N PHE A 65 -16.86 -7.87 -12.87
CA PHE A 65 -15.85 -7.15 -12.11
C PHE A 65 -14.47 -7.68 -12.43
N MET A 66 -13.49 -6.78 -12.50
CA MET A 66 -12.08 -7.11 -12.58
C MET A 66 -11.40 -6.74 -11.28
N SER A 67 -10.61 -7.67 -10.75
CA SER A 67 -9.78 -7.45 -9.57
C SER A 67 -8.31 -7.36 -9.98
N ARG A 68 -7.56 -6.47 -9.34
CA ARG A 68 -6.11 -6.37 -9.51
C ARG A 68 -5.44 -6.11 -8.16
N THR A 69 -4.44 -6.93 -7.85
CA THR A 69 -3.60 -6.77 -6.66
C THR A 69 -2.26 -6.15 -7.06
N TYR A 70 -1.87 -5.09 -6.36
CA TYR A 70 -0.59 -4.43 -6.48
C TYR A 70 0.19 -4.62 -5.18
N SER A 71 1.45 -5.02 -5.30
CA SER A 71 2.33 -5.22 -4.15
C SER A 71 3.60 -4.42 -4.31
N THR A 72 4.04 -3.79 -3.22
CA THR A 72 5.31 -3.07 -3.18
C THR A 72 5.98 -3.26 -1.82
N ARG A 73 7.30 -3.12 -1.78
CA ARG A 73 8.11 -3.24 -0.56
C ARG A 73 8.72 -1.90 -0.20
N VAL A 74 8.62 -1.56 1.07
CA VAL A 74 9.21 -0.34 1.65
C VAL A 74 10.21 -0.76 2.72
N ILE A 75 11.48 -0.39 2.52
CA ILE A 75 12.53 -0.61 3.52
C ILE A 75 12.36 0.41 4.64
N CYS A 76 12.39 -0.09 5.87
CA CYS A 76 12.18 0.64 7.09
C CYS A 76 13.52 1.03 7.72
N ARG A 77 13.97 2.27 7.51
CA ARG A 77 15.28 2.74 8.01
C ARG A 77 15.23 3.42 9.39
N ASN A 78 14.09 4.00 9.76
CA ASN A 78 13.92 4.80 10.99
C ASN A 78 12.61 4.43 11.72
N LEU A 79 12.42 3.15 12.09
CA LEU A 79 11.14 2.74 12.70
C LEU A 79 10.91 3.24 14.14
N GLY A 80 11.95 3.72 14.84
CA GLY A 80 11.78 4.26 16.20
C GLY A 80 11.09 3.30 17.18
N LEU A 81 11.19 1.99 16.92
CA LEU A 81 10.68 0.96 17.81
C LEU A 81 11.70 0.85 18.97
N HIS A 82 11.24 1.22 20.16
CA HIS A 82 11.95 1.18 21.43
C HIS A 82 11.15 0.35 22.42
#